data_AF-A0A3A5R938-F1
#
_entry.id   AF-A0A3A5R938-F1
#
_cell.length_a   1.000
_cell.length_b   1.000
_cell.length_c   1.000
_cell.angle_alpha   90.00
_cell.angle_beta   90.00
_cell.angle_gamma   90.00
#
_symmetry.space_group_name_H-M   'P 1'
#
loop_
_entity.id
_entity.type
_entity.pdbx_description
1 polymer ?
#
loop_
_entity_poly.entity_id
_entity_poly.type
_entity_poly.pdbx_seq_one_letter_code
_entity_poly.pdbx_strand_id
1 'polypeptide(L)'
;MNYCRKILPPRERELNLFSLKWENLDRYISPDYKNNHMVPQPSKLADMIEYARKLSEPFKVVRVDFYKIDGHVYFGELTFTSTAGRMTYFTKKFLILMVQKVKI
;
A
#
# COMPACT_ATOMS: atom_id res chain seq x y z
N MET A 1 -29.78 -8.02 -22.15
CA MET A 1 -28.31 -7.88 -22.33
C MET A 1 -27.66 -8.20 -21.00
N ASN A 2 -27.41 -9.48 -20.74
CA ASN A 2 -26.96 -9.97 -19.44
C ASN A 2 -25.46 -9.68 -19.31
N TYR A 3 -25.11 -8.75 -18.42
CA TYR A 3 -23.73 -8.53 -18.02
C TYR A 3 -23.21 -9.83 -17.42
N CYS A 4 -22.41 -10.56 -18.19
CA CYS A 4 -21.61 -11.66 -17.71
C CYS A 4 -20.62 -11.08 -16.70
N ARG A 5 -20.99 -11.04 -15.41
CA ARG A 5 -20.01 -11.02 -14.33
C ARG A 5 -19.28 -12.36 -14.43
N LYS A 6 -18.25 -12.41 -15.29
CA LYS A 6 -17.15 -13.34 -15.05
C LYS A 6 -16.71 -13.05 -13.62
N ILE A 7 -17.00 -14.00 -12.73
CA ILE A 7 -16.35 -14.10 -11.44
C ILE A 7 -14.87 -14.20 -11.81
N LEU A 8 -14.19 -13.06 -11.81
CA LEU A 8 -12.73 -13.06 -11.88
C LEU A 8 -12.29 -13.85 -10.64
N PRO A 9 -11.31 -14.76 -10.76
CA PRO A 9 -10.77 -15.44 -9.59
C PRO A 9 -10.39 -14.39 -8.54
N PRO A 10 -10.49 -14.70 -7.23
CA PRO A 10 -10.00 -13.81 -6.19
C PRO A 10 -8.59 -13.37 -6.59
N ARG A 11 -8.39 -12.05 -6.68
CA ARG A 11 -7.10 -11.51 -7.14
C ARG A 11 -6.02 -12.08 -6.23
N GLU A 12 -4.99 -12.71 -6.80
CA GLU A 12 -3.93 -13.49 -6.12
C GLU A 12 -3.07 -12.70 -5.10
N ARG A 13 -3.43 -11.46 -4.77
CA ARG A 13 -2.63 -10.56 -3.96
C ARG A 13 -3.28 -10.32 -2.63
N GLU A 14 -2.66 -10.88 -1.60
CA GLU A 14 -2.96 -10.59 -0.21
C GLU A 14 -2.10 -9.41 0.28
N LEU A 15 -2.68 -8.58 1.15
CA LEU A 15 -2.10 -7.34 1.64
C LEU A 15 -2.19 -7.27 3.16
N ASN A 16 -1.17 -6.68 3.76
CA ASN A 16 -1.23 -6.14 5.11
C ASN A 16 -1.00 -4.63 5.05
N LEU A 17 -1.60 -3.91 6.00
CA LEU A 17 -1.45 -2.46 6.10
C LEU A 17 -1.05 -2.12 7.53
N PHE A 18 0.04 -1.36 7.65
CA PHE A 18 0.58 -0.95 8.94
C PHE A 18 0.78 0.56 9.01
N SER A 19 0.75 1.11 10.22
CA SER A 19 1.23 2.46 10.48
C SER A 19 2.77 2.52 10.43
N LEU A 20 3.36 3.73 10.41
CA LEU A 20 4.82 3.90 10.51
C LEU A 20 5.41 3.36 11.82
N LYS A 21 4.57 3.10 12.83
CA LYS A 21 4.94 2.47 14.10
C LYS A 21 4.64 0.97 14.14
N TRP A 22 4.35 0.36 12.98
CA TRP A 22 4.01 -1.06 12.84
C TRP A 22 2.69 -1.49 13.51
N GLU A 23 1.74 -0.57 13.71
CA GLU A 23 0.41 -0.90 14.22
C GLU A 23 -0.47 -1.44 13.09
N ASN A 24 -1.23 -2.51 13.33
CA ASN A 24 -2.12 -3.09 12.31
C ASN A 24 -3.26 -2.13 11.92
N LEU A 25 -3.44 -1.95 10.61
CA LEU A 25 -4.44 -1.09 9.99
C LEU A 25 -5.36 -1.85 9.02
N ASP A 26 -5.39 -3.18 9.08
CA ASP A 26 -6.08 -4.03 8.08
C ASP A 26 -7.59 -3.79 8.00
N ARG A 27 -8.19 -3.15 9.01
CA ARG A 27 -9.58 -2.62 8.97
C ARG A 27 -9.85 -1.68 7.79
N TYR A 28 -8.81 -1.18 7.14
CA TYR A 28 -8.91 -0.33 5.95
C TYR A 28 -8.64 -1.07 4.63
N ILE A 29 -8.31 -2.36 4.67
CA ILE A 29 -8.14 -3.22 3.48
C ILE A 29 -9.51 -3.80 3.10
N SER A 30 -9.78 -3.87 1.81
CA SER A 30 -10.98 -4.53 1.29
C SER A 30 -10.91 -6.04 1.56
N PRO A 31 -12.00 -6.72 2.00
CA PRO A 31 -11.95 -8.12 2.45
C PRO A 31 -11.26 -9.08 1.48
N ASP A 32 -11.50 -8.92 0.16
CA ASP A 32 -10.95 -9.77 -0.89
C ASP A 32 -9.41 -9.70 -1.04
N TYR A 33 -8.75 -8.75 -0.37
CA TYR A 33 -7.29 -8.53 -0.47
C TYR A 33 -6.59 -8.71 0.88
N LYS A 34 -7.32 -8.99 1.95
CA LYS A 34 -6.74 -9.00 3.28
C LYS A 34 -5.93 -10.29 3.47
N ASN A 35 -4.66 -10.13 3.81
CA ASN A 35 -3.83 -11.22 4.30
C ASN A 35 -4.25 -11.55 5.75
N ASN A 36 -4.53 -12.83 6.03
CA ASN A 36 -4.88 -13.29 7.38
C ASN A 36 -3.68 -13.87 8.16
N HIS A 37 -2.49 -13.83 7.57
CA HIS A 37 -1.24 -14.25 8.19
C HIS A 37 -0.59 -13.13 9.01
N MET A 38 0.08 -13.52 10.10
CA MET A 38 0.90 -12.62 10.89
C MET A 38 2.20 -12.30 10.14
N VAL A 39 2.49 -11.02 9.96
CA VAL A 39 3.73 -10.55 9.33
C VAL A 39 4.59 -9.82 10.36
N PRO A 40 5.83 -10.29 10.62
CA PRO A 40 6.72 -9.64 11.57
C PRO A 40 7.22 -8.29 11.03
N GLN A 41 7.59 -7.40 11.94
CA GLN A 41 8.20 -6.13 11.57
C GLN A 41 9.52 -6.34 10.81
N PRO A 42 9.72 -5.71 9.64
CA PRO A 42 10.99 -5.75 8.93
C PRO A 42 12.09 -5.13 9.79
N SER A 43 13.22 -5.83 9.91
CA SER A 43 14.42 -5.35 10.63
C SER A 43 14.95 -4.00 10.11
N LYS A 44 14.58 -3.64 8.88
CA LYS A 44 15.02 -2.44 8.17
C LYS A 44 13.90 -1.42 7.95
N LEU A 45 12.80 -1.50 8.72
CA LEU A 45 11.67 -0.59 8.58
C LEU A 45 12.09 0.89 8.72
N ALA A 46 12.97 1.21 9.67
CA ALA A 46 13.44 2.59 9.87
C ALA A 46 14.13 3.14 8.61
N ASP A 47 15.06 2.37 8.04
CA ASP A 47 15.77 2.70 6.80
C ASP A 47 14.77 2.89 5.63
N MET A 48 13.80 1.98 5.48
CA MET A 48 12.76 2.08 4.45
C MET A 48 11.93 3.37 4.60
N ILE A 49 11.55 3.75 5.83
CA ILE A 49 10.81 4.98 6.10
C ILE A 49 11.66 6.21 5.78
N GLU A 50 12.93 6.21 6.15
CA GLU A 50 13.86 7.31 5.85
C GLU A 50 14.03 7.49 4.34
N TYR A 51 14.26 6.39 3.61
CA TYR A 51 14.42 6.41 2.16
C TYR A 51 13.13 6.85 1.47
N ALA A 52 11.97 6.37 1.93
CA ALA A 52 10.67 6.81 1.42
C ALA A 52 10.52 8.32 1.55
N ARG A 53 10.85 8.90 2.72
CA ARG A 53 10.75 10.35 2.94
C ARG A 53 11.63 11.13 1.97
N LYS A 54 12.90 10.75 1.83
CA LYS A 54 13.84 11.41 0.91
C LYS A 54 13.39 11.33 -0.54
N LEU A 55 12.99 10.14 -1.01
CA LEU A 55 12.55 9.94 -2.38
C LEU A 55 11.22 10.64 -2.70
N SER A 56 10.35 10.77 -1.69
CA SER A 56 9.05 11.44 -1.84
C SER A 56 9.08 12.96 -1.72
N GLU A 57 10.16 13.55 -1.19
CA GLU A 57 10.26 14.97 -0.85
C GLU A 57 9.84 15.94 -1.98
N PRO A 58 10.22 15.70 -3.26
CA PRO A 58 9.83 16.60 -4.36
C PRO A 58 8.35 16.51 -4.76
N PHE A 59 7.58 15.55 -4.23
CA PHE A 59 6.26 15.18 -4.75
C PHE A 59 5.17 15.32 -3.69
N LYS A 60 4.04 15.94 -4.05
CA LYS A 60 2.87 16.04 -3.15
C LYS A 60 2.30 14.66 -2.80
N VAL A 61 2.28 13.75 -3.78
CA VAL A 61 1.83 12.37 -3.64
C VAL A 61 2.70 11.49 -4.54
N VAL A 62 3.35 10.49 -3.94
CA VAL A 62 4.04 9.42 -4.67
C VAL A 62 4.04 8.16 -3.80
N ARG A 63 3.87 6.99 -4.41
CA ARG A 63 4.13 5.72 -3.75
C ARG A 63 5.58 5.33 -3.99
N VAL A 64 6.28 4.91 -2.93
CA VAL A 64 7.66 4.45 -3.01
C VAL A 64 7.67 2.97 -2.65
N ASP A 65 8.12 2.14 -3.59
CA ASP A 65 8.13 0.69 -3.42
C ASP A 65 9.55 0.22 -3.10
N PHE A 66 9.67 -0.70 -2.14
CA PHE A 66 10.94 -1.29 -1.73
C PHE A 66 10.84 -2.81 -1.67
N TYR A 67 11.96 -3.47 -1.94
CA TYR A 67 12.18 -4.89 -1.65
C TYR A 67 13.17 -5.05 -0.52
N LYS A 68 12.94 -6.02 0.37
CA LYS A 68 13.91 -6.42 1.41
C LYS A 68 14.40 -7.83 1.13
N ILE A 69 15.63 -7.96 0.66
CA ILE A 69 16.26 -9.24 0.26
C ILE A 69 17.57 -9.38 1.05
N ASP A 70 17.76 -10.52 1.72
CA ASP A 70 18.97 -10.83 2.49
C ASP A 70 19.43 -9.71 3.44
N GLY A 71 18.47 -9.08 4.12
CA GLY A 71 18.75 -8.00 5.09
C GLY A 71 19.00 -6.62 4.47
N HIS A 72 19.00 -6.51 3.14
CA HIS A 72 19.22 -5.27 2.41
C HIS A 72 17.92 -4.72 1.84
N VAL A 73 17.83 -3.39 1.77
CA VAL A 73 16.69 -2.67 1.19
C VAL A 73 17.06 -2.21 -0.22
N TYR A 74 16.23 -2.58 -1.18
CA TYR A 74 16.38 -2.19 -2.58
C TYR A 74 15.19 -1.34 -3.01
N PHE A 75 15.47 -0.21 -3.65
CA PHE A 75 14.45 0.60 -4.31
C PHE A 75 13.84 -0.18 -5.49
N GLY A 76 12.51 -0.18 -5.57
CA GLY A 76 11.76 -0.78 -6.68
C GLY A 76 11.30 0.26 -7.67
N GLU A 77 10.28 1.04 -7.32
CA GLU A 77 9.69 2.04 -8.21
C GLU A 77 9.12 3.27 -7.46
N LEU A 78 8.88 4.33 -8.23
CA LEU A 78 8.01 5.44 -7.86
C LEU A 78 6.72 5.39 -8.67
N THR A 79 5.57 5.37 -8.00
CA THR A 79 4.26 5.40 -8.67
C THR A 79 3.52 6.70 -8.38
N PHE A 80 3.37 7.56 -9.40
CA PHE A 80 2.70 8.86 -9.28
C PHE A 80 1.17 8.77 -9.30
N THR A 81 0.62 7.82 -10.06
CA THR A 81 -0.83 7.67 -10.27
C THR A 81 -1.31 6.27 -9.93
N SER A 82 -1.08 5.86 -8.68
CA SER A 82 -1.44 4.51 -8.18
C SER A 82 -2.89 4.16 -8.52
N THR A 83 -3.08 3.22 -9.45
CA THR A 83 -4.39 2.73 -9.95
C THR A 83 -5.34 3.84 -10.43
N ALA A 84 -4.81 4.97 -10.91
CA ALA A 84 -5.59 6.17 -11.22
C ALA A 84 -6.48 6.63 -10.04
N GLY A 85 -5.97 6.51 -8.80
CA GLY A 85 -6.68 6.87 -7.57
C GLY A 85 -7.74 5.87 -7.12
N ARG A 86 -7.94 4.77 -7.85
CA ARG A 86 -8.98 3.76 -7.59
C ARG A 86 -8.39 2.51 -6.95
N MET A 87 -7.69 2.69 -5.82
CA MET A 87 -7.00 1.61 -5.11
C MET A 87 -8.04 0.72 -4.42
N THR A 88 -8.71 -0.12 -5.21
CA THR A 88 -9.86 -0.97 -4.80
C THR A 88 -9.53 -1.97 -3.69
N TYR A 89 -8.25 -2.20 -3.44
CA TYR A 89 -7.74 -2.97 -2.31
C TYR A 89 -7.84 -2.23 -0.97
N PHE A 90 -8.16 -0.94 -0.96
CA PHE A 90 -8.51 -0.18 0.22
C PHE A 90 -9.99 0.17 0.27
N THR A 91 -10.51 0.29 1.48
CA THR A 91 -11.87 0.79 1.75
C THR A 91 -12.02 2.23 1.25
N LYS A 92 -13.24 2.59 0.80
CA LYS A 92 -13.56 3.97 0.40
C LYS A 92 -13.22 5.00 1.49
N LYS A 93 -13.46 4.65 2.76
CA LYS A 93 -13.12 5.48 3.91
C LYS A 93 -11.62 5.81 3.95
N PHE A 94 -10.76 4.83 3.69
CA PHE A 94 -9.32 5.04 3.71
C PHE A 94 -8.83 5.88 2.52
N LEU A 95 -9.41 5.69 1.34
CA LEU A 95 -9.13 6.55 0.18
C LEU A 95 -9.42 8.03 0.50
N ILE A 96 -10.56 8.32 1.13
CA ILE A 96 -10.93 9.67 1.56
C ILE A 96 -9.93 10.22 2.59
N LEU A 97 -9.56 9.43 3.60
CA LEU A 97 -8.57 9.82 4.62
C LEU A 97 -7.21 10.16 4.02
N MET A 98 -6.76 9.41 3.00
CA MET A 98 -5.49 9.69 2.31
C MET A 98 -5.55 11.01 1.55
N VAL A 99 -6.64 11.28 0.82
CA VAL A 99 -6.82 12.54 0.09
C VAL A 99 -6.85 13.74 1.02
N GLN A 100 -7.49 13.63 2.21
CA GLN A 100 -7.51 14.69 3.22
C GLN A 100 -6.13 15.06 3.76
N LYS A 101 -5.13 14.17 3.64
CA LYS A 101 -3.75 14.45 4.06
C LYS A 101 -2.92 15.16 3.01
N VAL A 102 -3.39 15.20 1.76
CA VAL A 102 -2.69 15.90 0.67
C VAL A 102 -2.94 17.40 0.86
N LYS A 103 -1.88 18.15 1.16
CA LYS A 103 -1.92 19.62 1.20
C LYS A 103 -1.82 20.12 -0.24
N ILE A 104 -2.84 20.86 -0.68
CA ILE A 104 -2.86 21.52 -2.00
C ILE A 104 -2.05 22.80 -1.92
#